data_AF-A0A947VXE6-F1
#
_entry.id   AF-A0A947VXE6-F1
#
_cell.length_a   1.000
_cell.length_b   1.000
_cell.length_c   1.000
_cell.angle_alpha   90.00
_cell.angle_beta   90.00
_cell.angle_gamma   90.00
#
_symmetry.space_group_name_H-M   'P 1'
#
loop_
_entity.id
_entity.type
_entity.pdbx_description
1 polymer ?
#
loop_
_entity_poly.entity_id
_entity_poly.type
_entity_poly.pdbx_seq_one_letter_code
_entity_poly.pdbx_strand_id
1 'polypeptide(L)'
;MSQLKNLDKQVLKMIDDFFVIEKDQTVQIPEGAFADMNISYYPNNSETPNAKTTDGGYTFVSLRDIKKGEEITVAYSTYDEKYKVDSVILT
;
A
#
# COMPACT_ATOMS: atom_id res chain seq x y z
N MET A 1 6.40 10.26 11.05
CA MET A 1 5.44 10.10 12.18
C MET A 1 5.34 11.26 13.19
N SER A 2 6.39 12.04 13.49
CA SER A 2 6.33 13.07 14.56
C SER A 2 5.26 14.16 14.34
N GLN A 3 4.99 14.53 13.10
CA GLN A 3 3.95 15.51 12.71
C GLN A 3 2.52 14.99 12.90
N LEU A 4 2.33 13.67 12.97
CA LEU A 4 1.02 13.04 13.09
C LEU A 4 0.63 12.74 14.55
N LYS A 5 1.53 12.97 15.52
CA LYS A 5 1.37 12.55 16.93
C LYS A 5 0.12 13.08 17.63
N ASN A 6 -0.42 14.21 17.17
CA ASN A 6 -1.60 14.85 17.76
C ASN A 6 -2.89 14.54 17.00
N LEU A 7 -2.84 13.72 15.94
CA LEU A 7 -4.03 13.27 15.24
C LEU A 7 -4.81 12.27 16.09
N ASP A 8 -6.12 12.23 15.87
CA ASP A 8 -6.98 11.24 16.49
C ASP A 8 -6.50 9.81 16.15
N LYS A 9 -6.65 8.89 17.10
CA LYS A 9 -6.18 7.50 16.94
C LYS A 9 -6.84 6.80 15.77
N GLN A 10 -8.10 7.13 15.45
CA GLN A 10 -8.79 6.55 14.30
C GLN A 10 -8.26 7.11 12.99
N VAL A 11 -7.88 8.40 12.96
CA VAL A 11 -7.22 8.99 11.78
C VAL A 11 -5.85 8.35 11.56
N LEU A 12 -5.08 8.13 12.63
CA LEU A 12 -3.81 7.40 12.55
C LEU A 12 -4.01 5.96 12.05
N LYS A 13 -5.05 5.29 12.52
CA LYS A 13 -5.41 3.95 12.02
C LYS A 13 -5.78 3.98 10.54
N MET A 14 -6.58 4.95 10.10
CA MET A 14 -6.90 5.11 8.67
C MET A 14 -5.64 5.37 7.83
N ILE A 15 -4.67 6.13 8.33
CA ILE A 15 -3.41 6.33 7.63
C ILE A 15 -2.64 5.01 7.47
N ASP A 16 -2.55 4.20 8.53
CA ASP A 16 -1.91 2.86 8.49
C ASP A 16 -2.65 1.85 7.61
N ASP A 17 -3.98 1.96 7.51
CA ASP A 17 -4.80 1.05 6.71
C ASP A 17 -4.78 1.40 5.21
N PHE A 18 -4.64 2.69 4.85
CA PHE A 18 -4.87 3.17 3.47
C PHE A 18 -3.65 3.78 2.78
N PHE A 19 -2.58 4.11 3.48
CA PHE A 19 -1.37 4.67 2.86
C PHE A 19 -0.15 3.77 3.10
N VAL A 20 0.78 3.83 2.17
CA VAL A 20 2.02 3.04 2.20
C VAL A 20 2.99 3.65 3.22
N ILE A 21 3.53 2.79 4.09
CA ILE A 21 4.60 3.20 5.02
C ILE A 21 5.95 3.00 4.35
N GLU A 22 6.69 4.10 4.23
CA GLU A 22 8.01 4.13 3.62
C GLU A 22 9.07 3.54 4.56
N LYS A 23 10.23 3.19 3.98
CA LYS A 23 11.35 2.55 4.69
C LYS A 23 11.87 3.36 5.88
N ASP A 24 11.82 4.68 5.80
CA ASP A 24 12.27 5.60 6.85
C ASP A 24 11.18 5.94 7.87
N GLN A 25 10.07 5.18 7.90
CA GLN A 25 8.91 5.42 8.79
C GLN A 25 8.22 6.77 8.51
N THR A 26 8.34 7.26 7.29
CA THR A 26 7.49 8.33 6.76
C THR A 26 6.30 7.73 6.01
N VAL A 27 5.32 8.60 5.75
CA VAL A 27 4.16 8.29 4.93
C VAL A 27 3.93 9.50 4.05
N GLN A 28 3.71 9.24 2.76
CA GLN A 28 3.33 10.27 1.82
C GLN A 28 1.81 10.30 1.72
N ILE A 29 1.23 11.46 2.01
CA ILE A 29 -0.22 11.68 1.98
C ILE A 29 -0.49 12.68 0.86
N PRO A 30 -1.31 12.34 -0.15
CA PRO A 30 -1.67 13.27 -1.22
C PRO A 30 -2.44 14.46 -0.66
N GLU A 31 -2.50 15.57 -1.41
CA GLU A 31 -3.10 16.83 -0.93
C GLU A 31 -4.57 16.68 -0.51
N GLY A 32 -5.38 15.92 -1.27
CA GLY A 32 -6.76 15.60 -0.87
C GLY A 32 -6.90 14.45 0.14
N ALA A 33 -5.78 13.83 0.55
CA ALA A 33 -5.73 12.74 1.52
C ALA A 33 -6.80 11.66 1.23
N PHE A 34 -7.71 11.41 2.17
CA PHE A 34 -8.77 10.41 2.02
C PHE A 34 -9.84 10.80 0.97
N ALA A 35 -9.98 12.09 0.65
CA ALA A 35 -10.98 12.56 -0.31
C ALA A 35 -10.63 12.17 -1.75
N ASP A 36 -9.34 11.93 -2.04
CA ASP A 36 -8.85 11.52 -3.36
C ASP A 36 -8.77 9.99 -3.53
N MET A 37 -9.22 9.23 -2.53
CA MET A 37 -9.23 7.78 -2.60
C MET A 37 -10.14 7.29 -3.72
N ASN A 38 -9.60 6.38 -4.52
CA ASN A 38 -10.31 5.74 -5.62
C ASN A 38 -10.02 4.22 -5.62
N ILE A 39 -10.46 3.52 -6.67
CA ILE A 39 -10.33 2.06 -6.75
C ILE A 39 -8.89 1.55 -6.65
N SER A 40 -7.88 2.38 -6.97
CA SER A 40 -6.45 2.02 -6.88
C SER A 40 -5.98 1.73 -5.45
N TYR A 41 -6.75 2.09 -4.42
CA TYR A 41 -6.42 1.85 -3.01
C TYR A 41 -6.92 0.50 -2.47
N TYR A 42 -7.70 -0.24 -3.28
CA TYR A 42 -8.33 -1.51 -2.89
C TYR A 42 -7.85 -2.79 -3.61
N PRO A 43 -6.78 -2.83 -4.44
CA PRO A 43 -6.22 -4.10 -4.90
C PRO A 43 -5.72 -4.94 -3.72
N ASN A 44 -6.14 -6.20 -3.65
CA ASN A 44 -5.72 -7.09 -2.56
C ASN A 44 -4.31 -7.67 -2.80
N ASN A 45 -3.67 -8.04 -1.69
CA ASN A 45 -2.36 -8.70 -1.71
C ASN A 45 -2.44 -10.15 -2.24
N SER A 46 -1.49 -10.55 -3.08
CA SER A 46 -1.32 -11.91 -3.59
C SER A 46 0.16 -12.23 -3.81
N GLU A 47 0.56 -13.48 -3.57
CA GLU A 47 1.89 -13.99 -3.93
C GLU A 47 2.05 -14.19 -5.45
N THR A 48 0.94 -14.23 -6.18
CA THR A 48 0.90 -14.36 -7.65
C THR A 48 0.09 -13.20 -8.27
N PRO A 49 0.58 -11.96 -8.16
CA PRO A 49 -0.19 -10.79 -8.55
C PRO A 49 -0.38 -10.69 -10.06
N ASN A 50 -1.43 -9.99 -10.50
CA ASN A 50 -1.67 -9.68 -11.91
C ASN A 50 -1.50 -8.18 -12.24
N ALA A 51 -1.19 -7.35 -11.24
CA ALA A 51 -0.74 -5.97 -11.39
C ALA A 51 0.51 -5.68 -10.54
N LYS A 52 1.27 -4.65 -10.91
CA LYS A 52 2.40 -4.13 -10.13
C LYS A 52 2.36 -2.61 -10.08
N THR A 53 3.03 -2.02 -9.09
CA THR A 53 3.28 -0.59 -9.08
C THR A 53 4.57 -0.21 -9.82
N THR A 54 4.61 1.01 -10.36
CA THR A 54 5.81 1.60 -10.99
C THR A 54 6.43 2.74 -10.18
N ASP A 55 5.79 3.14 -9.08
CA ASP A 55 6.08 4.37 -8.36
C ASP A 55 5.80 4.25 -6.85
N GLY A 56 5.88 3.05 -6.28
CA GLY A 56 5.76 2.86 -4.82
C GLY A 56 4.33 2.78 -4.30
N GLY A 57 3.35 2.51 -5.16
CA GLY A 57 1.96 2.25 -4.78
C GLY A 57 0.95 3.27 -5.29
N TYR A 58 1.35 4.26 -6.11
CA TYR A 58 0.44 5.29 -6.62
C TYR A 58 -0.19 4.93 -7.96
N THR A 59 0.60 4.31 -8.84
CA THR A 59 0.20 3.86 -10.17
C THR A 59 0.38 2.37 -10.27
N PHE A 60 -0.63 1.68 -10.78
CA PHE A 60 -0.61 0.24 -11.03
C PHE A 60 -0.76 -0.06 -12.52
N VAL A 61 0.03 -1.02 -13.00
CA VAL A 61 -0.02 -1.52 -14.38
C VAL A 61 -0.21 -3.03 -14.37
N SER A 62 -0.98 -3.54 -15.33
CA SER A 62 -1.21 -4.98 -15.48
C SER A 62 0.07 -5.69 -15.93
N LEU A 63 0.34 -6.86 -15.35
CA LEU A 63 1.47 -7.73 -15.74
C LEU A 63 1.15 -8.62 -16.95
N ARG A 64 -0.14 -8.81 -17.23
CA ARG A 64 -0.70 -9.63 -18.32
C ARG A 64 -2.14 -9.20 -18.58
N ASP A 65 -2.78 -9.78 -19.59
CA ASP A 65 -4.22 -9.64 -19.79
C ASP A 65 -5.00 -10.18 -18.58
N ILE A 66 -5.97 -9.40 -18.12
CA ILE A 66 -6.86 -9.71 -16.99
C ILE A 66 -8.25 -10.01 -17.54
N LYS A 67 -8.82 -11.16 -17.18
CA LYS A 67 -10.11 -11.60 -17.71
C LYS A 67 -11.27 -10.91 -17.00
N LYS A 68 -12.41 -10.78 -17.67
CA LYS A 68 -13.64 -10.29 -17.04
C LYS A 68 -13.99 -11.16 -15.82
N GLY A 69 -14.18 -10.51 -14.66
CA GLY A 69 -14.49 -11.17 -13.39
C GLY A 69 -13.28 -11.69 -12.62
N GLU A 70 -12.07 -11.53 -13.15
CA GLU A 70 -10.83 -11.78 -12.41
C GLU A 70 -10.55 -10.64 -11.44
N GLU A 71 -10.16 -10.96 -10.20
CA GLU A 71 -9.75 -9.98 -9.19
C GLU A 71 -8.39 -9.36 -9.54
N ILE A 72 -8.27 -8.05 -9.41
CA ILE A 72 -6.98 -7.35 -9.55
C ILE A 72 -6.22 -7.46 -8.23
N THR A 73 -5.04 -8.06 -8.29
CA THR A 73 -4.18 -8.27 -7.12
C THR A 73 -2.76 -7.78 -7.36
N VAL A 74 -2.12 -7.37 -6.27
CA VAL A 74 -0.77 -6.79 -6.23
C VAL A 74 0.04 -7.49 -5.13
N ALA A 75 1.36 -7.28 -5.08
CA ALA A 75 2.20 -7.82 -4.00
C ALA A 75 2.65 -6.68 -3.08
N TYR A 76 2.06 -6.56 -1.90
CA TYR A 76 2.32 -5.45 -0.96
C TYR A 76 3.79 -5.40 -0.56
N SER A 77 4.43 -6.55 -0.36
CA SER A 77 5.85 -6.67 -0.03
C SER A 77 6.79 -5.98 -1.03
N THR A 78 6.33 -5.64 -2.23
CA THR A 78 7.15 -4.95 -3.24
C THR A 78 7.25 -3.44 -3.01
N TYR A 79 6.35 -2.84 -2.24
CA TYR A 79 6.32 -1.38 -2.01
C TYR A 79 5.93 -0.94 -0.60
N ASP A 80 5.29 -1.80 0.19
CA ASP A 80 4.95 -1.53 1.59
C ASP A 80 5.87 -2.33 2.52
N GLU A 81 6.68 -1.59 3.30
CA GLU A 81 7.68 -2.15 4.21
C GLU A 81 7.04 -2.99 5.33
N LYS A 82 5.80 -2.68 5.72
CA LYS A 82 5.04 -3.49 6.69
C LYS A 82 4.86 -4.94 6.26
N TYR A 83 4.87 -5.20 4.95
CA TYR A 83 4.66 -6.51 4.35
C TYR A 83 5.96 -7.16 3.85
N LYS A 84 7.11 -6.52 4.07
CA LYS A 84 8.40 -7.16 3.81
C LYS A 84 8.69 -8.12 4.96
N VAL A 85 8.88 -9.40 4.62
CA VAL A 85 9.34 -10.38 5.61
C VAL A 85 10.77 -10.03 5.94
N ASP A 86 10.99 -9.46 7.13
CA ASP A 86 12.31 -9.53 7.72
C ASP A 86 12.62 -11.01 7.92
N SER A 87 13.59 -11.54 7.17
CA SER A 87 14.24 -12.80 7.49
C SER A 87 15.03 -12.64 8.79
N VAL A 88 14.32 -12.45 9.90
CA VAL A 88 14.88 -12.68 11.23
C VAL A 88 14.97 -14.19 11.38
N ILE A 89 16.13 -14.74 11.00
CA ILE A 89 16.55 -16.02 11.54
C ILE A 89 16.66 -15.81 13.05
N LEU A 90 15.64 -16.23 13.79
CA LEU A 90 15.78 -16.46 15.22
C LEU A 90 16.69 -17.67 15.38
N THR A 91 18.01 -17.44 15.49
CA THR A 91 18.95 -18.37 16.11
C THR A 91 18.96 -18.18 17.62
#